data_AF-X1E4Y1-F1
#
_entry.id   AF-X1E4Y1-F1
#
_cell.length_a   1.000
_cell.length_b   1.000
_cell.length_c   1.000
_cell.angle_alpha   90.00
_cell.angle_beta   90.00
_cell.angle_gamma   90.00
#
_symmetry.space_group_name_H-M   'P 1'
#
loop_
_entity.id
_entity.type
_entity.pdbx_description
1 polymer ?
#
loop_
_entity_poly.entity_id
_entity_poly.type
_entity_poly.pdbx_seq_one_letter_code
_entity_poly.pdbx_strand_id
1 'polypeptide(L)'
;MNKILQFLFAFSFCLCITVIFFIGWSIIDEWIVFFDYGWNWNEYTATPIILWDIFFDNMLTILVITTCITSIGFFLYHYREKKIKSEL
;
A
#
# COMPACT_ATOMS: atom_id res chain seq x y z
N MET A 1 -17.59 -20.92 -9.08
CA MET A 1 -16.49 -20.03 -8.65
C MET A 1 -15.56 -20.84 -7.75
N ASN A 2 -14.25 -20.90 -8.03
CA ASN A 2 -13.33 -21.77 -7.28
C ASN A 2 -13.06 -21.16 -5.89
N LYS A 3 -13.40 -21.87 -4.81
CA LYS A 3 -13.30 -21.36 -3.42
C LYS A 3 -11.86 -20.94 -3.05
N ILE A 4 -10.88 -21.62 -3.63
CA ILE A 4 -9.45 -21.32 -3.48
C ILE A 4 -9.11 -19.92 -4.03
N LEU A 5 -9.69 -19.56 -5.18
CA LEU A 5 -9.43 -18.27 -5.82
C LEU A 5 -10.04 -17.11 -5.02
N GLN A 6 -11.23 -17.30 -4.44
CA GLN A 6 -11.84 -16.31 -3.55
C GLN A 6 -11.01 -16.11 -2.28
N PHE A 7 -10.50 -17.20 -1.70
CA PHE A 7 -9.65 -17.15 -0.52
C PHE A 7 -8.34 -16.40 -0.80
N LEU A 8 -7.67 -16.70 -1.92
CA LEU A 8 -6.44 -16.00 -2.33
C LEU A 8 -6.68 -14.50 -2.55
N PHE A 9 -7.83 -14.14 -3.14
CA PHE A 9 -8.21 -12.75 -3.31
C PHE A 9 -8.45 -12.03 -1.98
N ALA A 10 -9.25 -12.64 -1.09
CA ALA A 10 -9.51 -12.08 0.24
C ALA A 10 -8.21 -11.94 1.07
N PHE A 11 -7.32 -12.93 0.99
CA PHE A 11 -6.02 -12.90 1.62
C PHE A 11 -5.15 -11.76 1.08
N SER A 12 -5.04 -11.63 -0.25
CA SER A 12 -4.29 -10.53 -0.89
C SER A 12 -4.86 -9.17 -0.53
N PHE A 13 -6.18 -9.04 -0.44
CA PHE A 13 -6.84 -7.77 -0.10
C PHE A 13 -6.61 -7.39 1.36
N CYS A 14 -6.73 -8.34 2.29
CA CYS A 14 -6.39 -8.11 3.70
C CYS A 14 -4.93 -7.70 3.86
N LEU A 15 -4.01 -8.38 3.16
CA LEU A 15 -2.58 -8.07 3.20
C LEU A 15 -2.30 -6.65 2.69
N CYS A 16 -2.96 -6.24 1.59
CA CYS A 16 -2.92 -4.86 1.10
C CYS A 16 -3.37 -3.84 2.15
N ILE A 17 -4.52 -4.06 2.80
CA ILE A 17 -5.04 -3.13 3.83
C ILE A 17 -4.09 -3.05 5.01
N THR A 18 -3.59 -4.19 5.49
CA THR A 18 -2.66 -4.24 6.62
C THR A 18 -1.39 -3.46 6.31
N VAL A 19 -0.80 -3.65 5.11
CA VAL A 19 0.40 -2.91 4.69
C VAL A 19 0.13 -1.41 4.59
N ILE A 20 -0.99 -1.00 3.99
CA ILE A 20 -1.36 0.43 3.91
C ILE A 20 -1.52 1.05 5.31
N PHE A 21 -2.12 0.32 6.25
CA PHE A 21 -2.28 0.80 7.63
C PHE A 21 -0.93 0.98 8.34
N PHE A 22 -0.01 0.01 8.21
CA PHE A 22 1.32 0.12 8.80
C PHE A 22 2.15 1.23 8.19
N ILE A 23 2.12 1.41 6.86
CA ILE A 23 2.83 2.52 6.22
C ILE A 23 2.23 3.87 6.62
N GLY A 24 0.90 3.98 6.63
CA GLY A 24 0.23 5.20 7.09
C GLY A 24 0.58 5.56 8.53
N TRP A 25 0.69 4.55 9.41
CA TRP A 25 1.13 4.74 10.79
C TRP A 25 2.60 5.17 10.89
N SER A 26 3.50 4.53 10.14
CA SER A 26 4.94 4.88 10.07
C SER A 26 5.15 6.33 9.66
N ILE A 27 4.46 6.76 8.59
CA ILE A 27 4.50 8.15 8.13
C ILE A 27 4.07 9.10 9.25
N ILE A 28 2.95 8.84 9.92
CA ILE A 28 2.46 9.70 11.00
C ILE A 28 3.47 9.80 12.15
N ASP A 29 4.07 8.67 12.56
CA ASP A 29 5.10 8.66 13.61
C ASP A 29 6.33 9.49 13.20
N GLU A 30 6.80 9.39 11.96
CA GLU A 30 7.91 10.20 11.45
C GLU A 30 7.58 11.70 11.40
N TRP A 31 6.36 12.07 11.02
CA TRP A 31 5.93 13.47 11.05
C TRP A 31 5.84 13.99 12.49
N ILE A 32 5.37 13.20 13.45
CA ILE A 32 5.35 13.59 14.86
C ILE A 32 6.78 13.85 15.35
N VAL A 33 7.73 12.95 15.07
CA VAL A 33 9.14 13.15 15.40
C VAL A 33 9.71 14.40 14.73
N PHE A 34 9.37 14.66 13.46
CA PHE A 34 9.78 15.87 12.76
C PHE A 34 9.22 17.14 13.42
N PHE A 35 7.97 17.15 13.84
CA PHE A 35 7.38 18.31 14.52
C PHE A 35 7.92 18.50 15.95
N ASP A 36 8.14 17.41 16.69
CA ASP A 36 8.64 17.45 18.06
C ASP A 36 10.13 17.81 18.14
N TYR A 37 10.96 17.31 17.23
CA TYR A 37 12.42 17.51 17.26
C TYR A 37 12.92 18.52 16.21
N GLY A 38 12.22 18.71 15.09
CA GLY A 38 12.62 19.60 14.00
C GLY A 38 12.32 21.09 14.24
N TRP A 39 11.51 21.46 15.23
CA TRP A 39 11.29 22.86 15.59
C TRP A 39 12.50 23.51 16.29
N ASN A 40 13.50 22.72 16.71
CA ASN A 40 14.77 23.22 17.26
C ASN A 40 15.87 23.13 16.19
N TRP A 41 15.87 24.11 15.27
CA TRP A 41 16.64 24.18 14.01
C TRP A 41 18.19 24.28 14.13
N ASN A 42 18.82 23.58 15.08
CA ASN A 42 20.27 23.67 15.29
C ASN A 42 21.08 22.44 14.85
N GLU A 43 20.47 21.36 14.39
CA GLU A 43 21.21 20.18 13.95
C GLU A 43 20.79 19.74 12.54
N TYR A 44 21.51 20.27 11.55
CA TYR A 44 21.36 20.03 10.10
C TYR A 44 21.64 18.58 9.64
N THR A 45 21.77 17.63 10.56
CA THR A 45 22.12 16.23 10.28
C THR A 45 20.92 15.30 10.24
N ALA A 46 19.79 15.66 10.86
CA ALA A 46 18.58 14.81 10.91
C ALA A 46 17.63 15.01 9.71
N THR A 47 17.66 16.18 9.07
CA THR A 47 16.76 16.54 7.97
C THR A 47 16.86 15.67 6.71
N PRO A 48 18.04 15.23 6.22
CA PRO A 48 18.10 14.39 5.03
C PRO A 48 17.67 12.93 5.29
N ILE A 49 17.79 12.41 6.51
CA ILE A 49 17.38 11.05 6.87
C ILE A 49 15.84 10.96 6.89
N ILE A 50 15.19 11.90 7.58
CA ILE A 50 13.72 11.99 7.64
C ILE A 50 13.11 12.17 6.24
N LEU A 51 13.73 12.97 5.37
CA LEU A 51 13.25 13.11 3.98
C LEU A 51 13.36 11.82 3.17
N TRP A 52 14.39 11.01 3.42
CA TRP A 52 14.60 9.73 2.73
C TRP A 52 13.56 8.69 3.16
N ASP A 53 13.26 8.63 4.45
CA ASP A 53 12.26 7.70 4.99
C ASP A 53 10.86 8.03 4.46
N ILE A 54 10.45 9.30 4.51
CA ILE A 54 9.19 9.78 3.92
C ILE A 54 9.12 9.48 2.41
N PHE A 55 10.23 9.64 1.68
CA PHE A 55 10.27 9.34 0.24
C PHE A 55 10.07 7.84 -0.04
N PHE A 56 10.74 6.97 0.70
CA PHE A 56 10.59 5.52 0.57
C PHE A 56 9.20 5.04 0.96
N ASP A 57 8.63 5.55 2.06
CA ASP A 57 7.29 5.20 2.50
C ASP A 57 6.22 5.60 1.48
N ASN A 58 6.35 6.77 0.87
CA ASN A 58 5.46 7.19 -0.22
C ASN A 58 5.61 6.31 -1.47
N MET A 59 6.84 5.93 -1.83
CA MET A 59 7.09 5.05 -2.98
C MET A 59 6.52 3.64 -2.75
N LEU A 60 6.71 3.08 -1.55
CA LEU A 60 6.16 1.80 -1.14
C LEU A 60 4.62 1.83 -1.14
N THR A 61 4.03 2.91 -0.64
CA THR A 61 2.58 3.13 -0.66
C THR A 61 2.02 3.08 -2.08
N ILE A 62 2.63 3.82 -3.01
CA ILE A 62 2.21 3.84 -4.43
C ILE A 62 2.33 2.45 -5.05
N LEU A 63 3.43 1.74 -4.78
CA LEU A 63 3.66 0.40 -5.32
C LEU A 63 2.60 -0.59 -4.82
N VAL A 64 2.29 -0.57 -3.52
CA VAL A 64 1.27 -1.42 -2.91
C VAL A 64 -0.09 -1.12 -3.52
N ILE A 65 -0.53 0.14 -3.53
CA ILE A 65 -1.82 0.54 -4.11
C ILE A 65 -1.93 0.09 -5.57
N THR A 66 -0.91 0.35 -6.38
CA THR A 66 -0.89 -0.01 -7.81
C THR A 66 -1.00 -1.52 -7.99
N THR A 67 -0.29 -2.30 -7.18
CA THR A 67 -0.32 -3.76 -7.21
C THR A 67 -1.71 -4.29 -6.82
N CYS A 68 -2.32 -3.73 -5.79
CA CYS A 68 -3.67 -4.12 -5.35
C CYS A 68 -4.73 -3.80 -6.42
N ILE A 69 -4.70 -2.60 -7.02
CA ILE A 69 -5.62 -2.21 -8.10
C ILE A 69 -5.44 -3.14 -9.31
N THR A 70 -4.20 -3.42 -9.70
CA THR A 70 -3.89 -4.30 -10.84
C THR A 70 -4.41 -5.72 -10.60
N SER A 71 -4.21 -6.26 -9.38
CA SER A 71 -4.70 -7.59 -8.98
C SER A 71 -6.23 -7.67 -9.02
N ILE A 72 -6.93 -6.66 -8.49
CA ILE A 72 -8.39 -6.57 -8.54
C ILE A 72 -8.88 -6.49 -9.99
N GLY A 73 -8.27 -5.63 -10.81
CA GLY A 73 -8.62 -5.47 -12.22
C GLY A 73 -8.46 -6.78 -13.01
N PHE A 74 -7.36 -7.50 -12.80
CA PHE A 74 -7.11 -8.79 -13.43
C PHE A 74 -8.15 -9.85 -13.02
N PHE A 75 -8.51 -9.89 -11.73
CA PHE A 75 -9.54 -10.80 -11.23
C PHE A 75 -10.91 -10.53 -11.86
N LEU A 76 -11.33 -9.26 -11.91
CA LEU A 76 -12.61 -8.86 -12.51
C LEU A 76 -12.65 -9.17 -14.01
N TYR A 77 -11.54 -8.95 -14.72
CA TYR A 77 -11.39 -9.28 -16.13
C TYR A 77 -11.62 -10.78 -16.39
N HIS A 78 -10.88 -11.65 -15.67
CA HIS A 78 -11.03 -13.09 -15.83
C HIS A 78 -12.39 -13.62 -15.40
N TYR A 79 -13.00 -13.03 -14.36
CA TYR A 79 -14.35 -13.38 -13.96
C TYR A 79 -15.36 -13.08 -15.09
N ARG A 80 -15.25 -11.90 -15.70
CA ARG A 80 -16.13 -11.50 -16.82
C ARG A 80 -15.92 -12.38 -18.05
N GLU A 81 -14.67 -12.68 -18.40
CA GLU A 81 -14.35 -13.56 -19.53
C GLU A 81 -14.96 -14.96 -19.36
N LYS A 82 -14.84 -15.56 -18.17
CA LYS A 82 -15.46 -16.85 -17.86
C LYS A 82 -16.99 -16.80 -17.93
N LYS A 83 -17.59 -15.71 -17.45
CA LYS A 83 -19.04 -15.52 -17.51
C LYS A 83 -19.53 -15.47 -18.96
N ILE A 84 -18.86 -14.68 -19.81
CA ILE A 84 -19.20 -14.57 -21.24
C ILE A 84 -19.08 -15.93 -21.94
N LYS A 85 -18.01 -16.68 -21.68
CA LYS A 85 -17.83 -18.04 -22.25
C LYS A 85 -18.84 -19.06 -21.75
N SER A 86 -19.45 -18.86 -20.58
CA SER A 86 -20.49 -19.76 -20.06
C SER A 86 -21.90 -19.47 -20.56
N GLU A 87 -22.11 -18.27 -21.12
CA GLU A 87 -23.39 -17.82 -21.68
C GLU A 87 -23.48 -18.06 -23.20
N LEU A 88 -22.43 -18.61 -23.81
CA LEU A 88 -22.30 -18.96 -25.24
C LEU A 88 -22.28 -20.48 -25.42
#